data_AF-A0AAT9LCZ6-F1
#
_entry.id   AF-A0AAT9LCZ6-F1
#
_cell.length_a   1.000
_cell.length_b   1.000
_cell.length_c   1.000
_cell.angle_alpha   90.00
_cell.angle_beta   90.00
_cell.angle_gamma   90.00
#
_symmetry.space_group_name_H-M   'P 1'
#
loop_
_entity.id
_entity.type
_entity.pdbx_description
1 polymer ?
#
loop_
_entity_poly.entity_id
_entity_poly.type
_entity_poly.pdbx_seq_one_letter_code
_entity_poly.pdbx_strand_id
1 'polypeptide(L)' 'MMKALVFRQVGDLRVEDVPVPEIGPREILVKVHSCSICGTDVRTYKHGIAG' A
#
# COMPACT_ATOMS: atom_id res chain seq x y z
N MET A 1 -4.63 13.73 5.43
CA MET A 1 -4.53 12.29 5.80
C MET A 1 -5.39 11.47 4.84
N MET A 2 -5.04 10.21 4.61
CA MET A 2 -5.80 9.21 3.86
C MET A 2 -5.64 7.83 4.51
N LYS A 3 -6.62 6.94 4.37
CA LYS A 3 -6.50 5.56 4.85
C LYS A 3 -5.70 4.70 3.87
N ALA A 4 -4.77 3.90 4.38
CA ALA A 4 -4.00 2.93 3.61
C ALA A 4 -3.85 1.61 4.39
N LEU A 5 -3.77 0.48 3.67
CA LEU A 5 -3.36 -0.80 4.26
C LEU A 5 -1.83 -0.88 4.20
N VAL A 6 -1.16 -0.81 5.35
CA VAL A 6 0.29 -0.71 5.48
C VAL A 6 0.86 -2.05 5.94
N PHE A 7 1.83 -2.57 5.19
CA PHE A 7 2.65 -3.72 5.58
C PHE A 7 3.76 -3.25 6.52
N ARG A 8 3.75 -3.74 7.76
CA ARG A 8 4.76 -3.39 8.78
C ARG A 8 5.85 -4.44 8.88
N GLN A 9 5.47 -5.72 8.79
CA GLN A 9 6.35 -6.87 8.80
C GLN A 9 5.57 -8.10 8.32
N VAL A 10 6.28 -9.22 8.14
CA VAL A 10 5.65 -10.50 7.79
C VAL A 10 4.51 -10.82 8.76
N GLY A 11 3.33 -11.08 8.22
CA GLY A 11 2.13 -11.35 9.02
C GLY A 11 1.45 -10.13 9.66
N ASP A 12 1.89 -8.90 9.39
CA ASP A 12 1.33 -7.68 9.98
C ASP A 12 0.95 -6.63 8.91
N LEU A 13 -0.36 -6.54 8.65
CA LEU A 13 -0.99 -5.52 7.82
C LEU A 13 -1.95 -4.70 8.68
N ARG A 14 -1.89 -3.37 8.60
CA ARG A 14 -2.73 -2.48 9.39
C ARG A 14 -3.37 -1.39 8.54
N VAL A 15 -4.62 -1.07 8.83
CA VAL A 15 -5.26 0.12 8.25
C VAL A 15 -4.83 1.32 9.07
N GLU A 16 -4.20 2.29 8.42
CA GLU A 16 -3.63 3.47 9.07
C GLU A 16 -4.00 4.75 8.32
N ASP A 17 -4.06 5.87 9.05
CA ASP A 17 -4.14 7.21 8.46
C ASP A 17 -2.72 7.72 8.15
N VAL A 18 -2.42 7.90 6.87
CA VAL A 18 -1.13 8.38 6.36
C VAL A 18 -1.28 9.74 5.69
N PRO A 19 -0.21 10.54 5.55
CA PRO A 19 -0.26 11.78 4.78
C PRO A 19 -0.73 11.56 3.34
N VAL A 20 -1.45 12.52 2.78
CA VAL A 20 -1.72 12.52 1.34
C VAL A 20 -0.41 12.87 0.63
N PRO A 21 0.04 12.12 -0.39
CA PRO A 21 1.28 12.41 -1.10
C PRO A 21 1.25 13.79 -1.78
N GLU A 22 2.38 14.49 -1.76
CA GLU A 22 2.62 15.65 -2.62
C GLU A 22 3.07 15.18 -4.00
N ILE A 23 2.76 15.94 -5.05
CA ILE A 23 3.08 15.59 -6.44
C ILE A 23 3.98 16.63 -7.10
N GLY A 24 4.88 16.18 -7.96
CA GLY A 24 5.72 17.03 -8.80
C GLY A 24 5.05 17.49 -10.10
N PRO A 25 5.73 18.32 -10.92
CA PRO A 25 5.16 18.92 -12.13
C PRO A 25 4.71 17.95 -13.24
N ARG A 26 5.10 16.67 -13.17
CA ARG A 26 4.78 15.65 -14.18
C ARG A 26 4.08 14.42 -13.59
N GLU A 27 3.50 14.58 -12.42
CA GLU A 27 2.82 13.51 -11.69
C GLU A 27 1.34 13.85 -11.55
N ILE A 28 0.55 12.82 -11.28
CA ILE A 28 -0.87 12.97 -10.97
C ILE A 28 -1.17 12.25 -9.66
N LEU A 29 -2.05 12.85 -8.84
CA LEU A 29 -2.57 12.20 -7.65
C LEU A 29 -3.88 11.51 -8.00
N VAL A 30 -3.93 10.19 -7.85
CA VAL A 30 -5.12 9.39 -8.15
C VAL A 30 -5.81 8.97 -6.85
N LYS A 31 -7.10 9.27 -6.74
CA LYS A 31 -7.95 8.71 -5.69
C LYS A 31 -8.41 7.32 -6.10
N VAL A 32 -7.85 6.29 -5.44
CA VAL A 32 -8.22 4.89 -5.69
C VAL A 32 -9.69 4.67 -5.33
N HIS A 33 -10.49 4.26 -6.32
CA HIS A 33 -11.88 3.84 -6.11
C HIS A 33 -11.97 2.35 -5.74
N SER A 34 -11.16 1.51 -6.41
CA SER A 34 -11.13 0.06 -6.21
C SER A 34 -9.79 -0.51 -6.65
N CYS A 35 -9.32 -1.56 -5.96
CA CYS A 35 -8.18 -2.38 -6.36
C CYS A 35 -8.46 -3.85 -6.01
N SER A 36 -7.73 -4.76 -6.65
CA SER A 36 -7.78 -6.21 -6.38
C SER A 36 -6.45 -6.68 -5.80
N ILE A 37 -6.47 -7.79 -5.07
CA ILE A 37 -5.26 -8.43 -4.57
C ILE A 37 -4.58 -9.26 -5.67
N CYS A 38 -3.25 -9.20 -5.73
CA CYS A 38 -2.43 -10.05 -6.57
C CYS A 38 -1.83 -11.20 -5.75
N GLY A 39 -1.45 -12.30 -6.40
CA GLY A 39 -0.71 -13.39 -5.72
C GLY A 39 0.63 -12.94 -5.13
N THR A 40 1.23 -11.88 -5.67
CA THR A 40 2.45 -11.28 -5.11
C THR A 40 2.19 -10.64 -3.75
N ASP A 41 1.06 -9.97 -3.55
CA ASP A 41 0.72 -9.38 -2.24
C ASP A 41 0.65 -10.46 -1.15
N VAL A 42 0.07 -11.61 -1.48
CA VAL A 42 -0.01 -12.77 -0.57
C VAL A 42 1.38 -13.35 -0.27
N ARG A 43 2.25 -13.44 -1.28
CA ARG A 43 3.65 -13.88 -1.08
C ARG A 43 4.40 -12.91 -0.19
N THR A 44 4.28 -11.60 -0.43
CA THR A 44 4.93 -10.56 0.38
C THR A 44 4.42 -10.57 1.81
N TYR A 45 3.11 -10.74 2.02
CA TYR A 45 2.54 -10.85 3.36
C TYR A 45 3.10 -12.05 4.14
N LYS A 46 3.30 -13.19 3.48
CA LYS A 46 3.78 -14.43 4.10
C LYS A 46 5.30 -14.53 4.25
N HIS A 47 6.07 -13.96 3.34
CA HIS A 47 7.52 -14.19 3.25
C HIS A 47 8.36 -12.91 3.20
N GLY A 48 7.74 -11.72 3.10
CA GLY A 48 8.42 -10.44 2.95
C GLY A 48 8.75 -10.09 1.50
N ILE A 49 9.45 -8.96 1.31
CA ILE A 49 9.71 -8.36 -0.03
C ILE A 49 10.84 -9.08 -0.79
N ALA A 50 11.65 -9.90 -0.10
CA ALA A 50 12.80 -10.62 -0.65
C ALA A 50 12.60 -12.15 -0.77
N GLY A 51 11.37 -12.63 -0.56
CA GLY A 51 11.01 -14.05 -0.62
C GLY A 51 10.58 -14.54 -1.99
#